data_AF-A0A453CFZ2-F1
#
_entry.id   AF-A0A453CFZ2-F1
#
_cell.length_a   1.000
_cell.length_b   1.000
_cell.length_c   1.000
_cell.angle_alpha   90.00
_cell.angle_beta   90.00
_cell.angle_gamma   90.00
#
_symmetry.space_group_name_H-M   'P 1'
#
loop_
_entity.id
_entity.type
_entity.pdbx_description
1 polymer ?
#
loop_
_entity_poly.entity_id
_entity_poly.type
_entity_poly.pdbx_seq_one_letter_code
_entity_poly.pdbx_strand_id
1 'polypeptide(L)'
;MHGWPTKFSAYKVSKAAMNAYSRILARRHPELRVNCAHPGFVKTDMSMGFGVLTPEEGACNLAKVALLPGGGPTGAYFAQGEEAPFV
;
A
#
# COMPACT_ATOMS: atom_id res chain seq x y z
N MET A 1 -19.48 19.95 0.66
CA MET A 1 -19.43 18.73 1.49
C MET A 1 -17.98 18.27 1.63
N HIS A 2 -17.31 18.60 2.73
CA HIS A 2 -15.95 18.14 3.07
C HIS A 2 -15.97 17.49 4.46
N GLY A 3 -16.68 16.36 4.57
CA GLY A 3 -16.81 15.58 5.80
C GLY A 3 -16.03 14.28 5.73
N TRP A 4 -16.00 13.55 6.85
CA TRP A 4 -15.39 12.23 6.93
C TRP A 4 -15.98 11.27 5.90
N PRO A 5 -15.20 10.33 5.35
CA PRO A 5 -15.74 9.26 4.52
C PRO A 5 -16.81 8.51 5.31
N THR A 6 -17.99 8.27 4.74
CA THR A 6 -19.08 7.54 5.41
C THR A 6 -19.09 6.05 5.08
N LYS A 7 -18.40 5.63 4.02
CA LYS A 7 -18.21 4.23 3.64
C LYS A 7 -16.79 3.79 3.95
N PHE A 8 -16.66 2.64 4.63
CA PHE A 8 -15.38 2.04 5.03
C PHE A 8 -14.50 3.04 5.81
N SER A 9 -15.11 3.89 6.63
CA SER A 9 -14.44 5.03 7.29
C SER A 9 -13.23 4.59 8.12
N ALA A 10 -13.43 3.61 9.00
CA ALA A 10 -12.36 3.08 9.85
C ALA A 10 -11.22 2.47 9.02
N TYR A 11 -11.55 1.74 7.94
CA TYR A 11 -10.55 1.17 7.03
C TYR A 11 -9.75 2.27 6.30
N LYS A 12 -10.43 3.29 5.77
CA LYS A 12 -9.77 4.41 5.10
C LYS A 12 -8.85 5.17 6.04
N VAL A 13 -9.31 5.46 7.26
CA VAL A 13 -8.50 6.14 8.28
C VAL A 13 -7.32 5.30 8.71
N SER A 14 -7.50 3.99 8.93
CA SER A 14 -6.39 3.10 9.32
C SER A 14 -5.32 2.99 8.23
N LYS A 15 -5.71 2.92 6.95
CA LYS A 15 -4.76 2.90 5.82
C LYS A 15 -4.08 4.25 5.61
N ALA A 16 -4.77 5.37 5.81
CA ALA A 16 -4.15 6.69 5.80
C ALA A 16 -3.11 6.85 6.94
N ALA A 17 -3.42 6.36 8.14
CA ALA A 17 -2.49 6.36 9.27
C ALA A 17 -1.27 5.47 9.01
N MET A 18 -1.46 4.27 8.44
CA MET A 18 -0.37 3.38 8.03
C MET A 18 0.55 4.03 6.99
N ASN A 19 -0.02 4.70 5.99
CA ASN A 19 0.71 5.46 4.97
C ASN A 19 1.54 6.60 5.57
N ALA A 20 0.99 7.33 6.56
CA ALA A 20 1.74 8.36 7.27
C ALA A 20 2.88 7.75 8.11
N TYR A 21 2.62 6.62 8.76
CA TYR A 21 3.58 5.96 9.65
C TYR A 21 4.77 5.37 8.88
N SER A 22 4.56 4.79 7.70
CA SER A 22 5.67 4.30 6.86
C SER A 22 6.66 5.40 6.51
N ARG A 23 6.18 6.62 6.23
CA ARG A 23 7.02 7.80 5.97
C ARG A 23 7.80 8.25 7.20
N ILE A 24 7.22 8.13 8.39
CA ILE A 24 7.92 8.41 9.65
C ILE A 24 9.04 7.38 9.85
N LEU A 25 8.75 6.10 9.66
CA LEU A 25 9.75 5.02 9.76
C LEU A 25 10.88 5.18 8.74
N ALA A 26 10.56 5.46 7.48
CA ALA A 26 11.54 5.72 6.43
C ALA A 26 12.53 6.86 6.79
N ARG A 27 12.05 7.91 7.47
CA ARG A 27 12.91 9.01 7.93
C ARG A 27 13.74 8.66 9.15
N ARG A 28 13.20 7.86 10.06
CA ARG A 28 13.91 7.42 11.29
C ARG A 28 14.98 6.36 11.00
N HIS A 29 14.78 5.58 9.95
CA HIS A 29 15.64 4.46 9.55
C HIS A 29 16.06 4.59 8.07
N PRO A 30 16.92 5.57 7.73
CA PRO A 30 17.35 5.80 6.34
C PRO A 30 18.11 4.61 5.72
N GLU A 31 18.62 3.70 6.54
CA GLU A 31 19.24 2.44 6.13
C GLU A 31 18.22 1.42 5.59
N LEU A 32 16.95 1.53 5.99
CA LEU A 32 15.88 0.62 5.58
C LEU A 32 15.08 1.17 4.38
N ARG A 33 14.51 0.25 3.59
CA ARG A 33 13.56 0.56 2.53
C ARG A 33 12.15 0.30 3.02
N VAL A 34 11.51 1.33 3.55
CA VAL A 34 10.17 1.23 4.15
C VAL A 34 9.16 1.89 3.21
N ASN A 35 8.33 1.09 2.56
CA ASN A 35 7.35 1.55 1.59
C ASN A 35 5.96 1.01 1.91
N CYS A 36 4.92 1.69 1.40
CA CYS A 36 3.57 1.16 1.37
C CYS A 36 3.26 0.61 -0.02
N ALA A 37 2.53 -0.49 -0.09
CA ALA A 37 2.14 -1.10 -1.36
C ALA A 37 0.68 -1.53 -1.33
N HIS A 38 -0.08 -1.18 -2.36
CA HIS A 38 -1.43 -1.65 -2.60
C HIS A 38 -1.41 -2.80 -3.62
N PRO A 39 -1.89 -4.00 -3.25
CA PRO A 39 -1.84 -5.17 -4.11
C PRO A 39 -2.77 -5.08 -5.33
N GLY A 40 -3.70 -4.11 -5.34
CA GLY A 40 -4.84 -4.05 -6.25
C GLY A 40 -6.12 -4.56 -5.57
N PHE A 41 -7.20 -4.71 -6.36
CA PHE A 41 -8.46 -5.25 -5.88
C PHE A 41 -8.50 -6.78 -6.08
N VAL A 42 -8.08 -7.49 -5.03
CA VAL A 42 -7.80 -8.94 -5.06
C VAL A 42 -8.98 -9.75 -4.54
N LYS A 43 -9.30 -10.87 -5.19
CA LYS A 43 -10.32 -11.84 -4.77
C LYS A 43 -9.88 -12.61 -3.52
N THR A 44 -10.36 -12.19 -2.36
CA THR A 44 -10.06 -12.78 -1.04
C THR A 44 -11.31 -12.80 -0.17
N ASP A 45 -11.25 -13.42 1.01
CA ASP A 45 -12.34 -13.36 1.99
C ASP A 45 -12.62 -11.92 2.43
N MET A 46 -11.60 -11.06 2.55
CA MET A 46 -11.75 -9.64 2.90
C MET A 46 -12.59 -8.89 1.88
N SER A 47 -12.48 -9.26 0.61
CA SER A 47 -13.29 -8.69 -0.47
C SER A 47 -14.53 -9.53 -0.78
N MET A 48 -14.87 -10.53 0.04
CA MET A 48 -16.00 -11.44 -0.17
C MET A 48 -15.98 -12.12 -1.55
N GLY A 49 -14.79 -12.44 -2.05
CA GLY A 49 -14.60 -13.02 -3.38
C GLY A 49 -14.72 -12.03 -4.54
N PHE A 50 -15.04 -10.75 -4.30
CA PHE A 50 -14.98 -9.71 -5.31
C PHE A 50 -13.53 -9.29 -5.59
N GLY A 51 -13.24 -8.85 -6.81
CA GLY A 51 -11.90 -8.45 -7.21
C GLY A 51 -11.68 -8.64 -8.70
N VAL A 52 -10.72 -7.90 -9.25
CA VAL A 52 -10.26 -8.09 -10.63
C VAL A 52 -9.01 -8.96 -10.71
N LEU A 53 -8.25 -9.06 -9.60
CA LEU A 53 -7.01 -9.83 -9.52
C LEU A 53 -7.19 -11.13 -8.71
N THR A 54 -6.40 -12.16 -9.05
CA THR A 54 -6.20 -13.33 -8.19
C THR A 54 -5.24 -13.01 -7.02
N PRO A 55 -5.22 -13.83 -5.95
CA PRO A 55 -4.23 -13.72 -4.88
C PRO A 55 -2.78 -13.69 -5.38
N GLU A 56 -2.46 -14.50 -6.38
CA GLU A 56 -1.12 -14.61 -6.97
C GLU A 56 -0.72 -13.33 -7.72
N GLU A 57 -1.64 -12.73 -8.49
CA GLU A 57 -1.42 -11.46 -9.18
C GLU A 57 -1.21 -10.31 -8.18
N GLY A 58 -2.04 -10.26 -7.13
CA GLY A 58 -1.89 -9.30 -6.05
C GLY A 58 -0.58 -9.46 -5.28
N ALA A 59 -0.17 -10.70 -4.99
CA ALA A 59 1.10 -11.01 -4.34
C ALA A 59 2.30 -10.64 -5.21
N CYS A 60 2.22 -10.86 -6.53
CA CYS A 60 3.26 -10.45 -7.48
C CYS A 60 3.51 -8.93 -7.43
N ASN A 61 2.45 -8.13 -7.37
CA ASN A 61 2.57 -6.67 -7.21
C ASN A 61 3.31 -6.27 -5.93
N LEU A 62 3.08 -6.98 -4.82
CA LEU A 62 3.81 -6.74 -3.56
C LEU A 62 5.26 -7.23 -3.62
N ALA A 63 5.50 -8.39 -4.23
CA ALA A 63 6.83 -8.97 -4.39
C ALA A 63 7.75 -8.05 -5.21
N LYS A 64 7.23 -7.42 -6.28
CA LYS A 64 7.98 -6.42 -7.06
C LYS A 64 8.53 -5.28 -6.18
N VAL A 65 7.73 -4.79 -5.23
CA VAL A 65 8.13 -3.72 -4.32
C VAL A 65 9.11 -4.22 -3.26
N ALA A 66 8.85 -5.41 -2.70
CA ALA A 66 9.70 -6.00 -1.67
C ALA A 66 11.11 -6.37 -2.18
N LEU A 67 11.24 -6.68 -3.47
CA LEU A 67 12.47 -7.12 -4.12
C LEU A 67 13.18 -6.00 -4.91
N LEU A 68 12.79 -4.73 -4.71
CA LEU A 68 13.50 -3.61 -5.31
C LEU A 68 14.99 -3.62 -4.91
N PRO A 69 15.89 -3.25 -5.84
CA PRO A 69 17.32 -3.27 -5.57
C PRO A 69 17.70 -2.33 -4.43
N GLY A 70 18.83 -2.63 -3.79
CA GLY A 70 19.45 -1.72 -2.81
C GLY A 70 19.66 -0.34 -3.43
N GLY A 71 19.34 0.72 -2.68
CA GLY A 71 19.35 2.09 -3.21
C GLY A 71 17.99 2.59 -3.72
N GLY A 72 16.98 1.72 -3.86
CA GLY A 72 15.63 2.09 -4.33
C GLY A 72 14.79 2.97 -3.38
N PRO A 73 13.54 3.30 -3.71
CA PRO A 73 12.72 4.22 -2.93
C PRO A 73 12.55 3.82 -1.45
N THR A 74 12.42 4.81 -0.56
CA THR A 74 12.00 4.67 0.83
C THR A 74 11.02 5.78 1.18
N GLY A 75 9.97 5.47 1.95
CA GLY A 75 8.86 6.39 2.23
C GLY A 75 7.92 6.62 1.05
N ALA A 76 7.94 5.72 0.05
CA ALA A 76 7.10 5.79 -1.13
C ALA A 76 5.84 4.91 -1.01
N TYR A 77 4.89 5.16 -1.90
CA TYR A 77 3.67 4.36 -2.06
C TYR A 77 3.69 3.71 -3.44
N PHE A 78 3.25 2.46 -3.51
CA PHE A 78 3.17 1.71 -4.75
C PHE A 78 1.75 1.20 -4.97
N ALA A 79 1.25 1.30 -6.20
CA ALA A 79 -0.02 0.73 -6.62
C ALA A 79 0.21 -0.22 -7.79
N GLN A 80 -0.21 -1.48 -7.65
CA GLN A 80 -0.02 -2.51 -8.69
C GLN A 80 1.46 -2.69 -9.09
N GLY A 81 2.37 -2.53 -8.13
CA GLY A 81 3.82 -2.70 -8.35
C GLY A 81 4.55 -1.46 -8.85
N GLU A 82 3.84 -0.37 -9.19
CA GLU A 82 4.43 0.87 -9.70
C GLU A 82 4.38 1.99 -8.65
N GLU A 83 5.39 2.85 -8.61
CA GLU A 83 5.40 3.99 -7.69
C GLU A 83 4.25 4.95 -8.04
N ALA A 84 3.54 5.40 -7.01
CA ALA A 84 2.34 6.22 -7.13
C ALA A 84 2.29 7.28 -6.02
N PRO A 85 1.58 8.39 -6.23
CA PRO A 85 1.36 9.37 -5.17
C PRO A 85 0.54 8.78 -4.03
N PHE A 86 0.79 9.26 -2.82
CA PHE A 86 -0.14 9.05 -1.71
C PHE A 86 -1.46 9.77 -2.02
N VAL A 87 -2.54 9.00 -2.13
CA VAL A 87 -3.91 9.48 -2.32
C VAL A 87 -4.78 9.25 -1.09
#